data_AF-A0A537DW05-F1
#
_entry.id   AF-A0A537DW05-F1
#
_cell.length_a   1.000
_cell.length_b   1.000
_cell.length_c   1.000
_cell.angle_alpha   90.00
_cell.angle_beta   90.00
_cell.angle_gamma   90.00
#
_symmetry.space_group_name_H-M   'P 1'
#
loop_
_entity.id
_entity.type
_entity.pdbx_description
1 polymer ?
#
loop_
_entity_poly.entity_id
_entity_poly.type
_entity_poly.pdbx_seq_one_letter_code
_entity_poly.pdbx_strand_id
1 'polypeptide(L)'
;MPKRLPGSREEDSWLSERQLAGLKRADQADELGSPVPTQVVSNGEYFPLPQTLQQRQVELRIAELATEASRRLGMSRRRFLASSGGMAAAFIAMNEVFGRFF
;
A
#
# COMPACT_ATOMS: atom_id res chain seq x y z
N MET A 1 8.05 -8.05 26.01
CA MET A 1 8.47 -6.89 25.22
C MET A 1 9.27 -7.41 24.03
N PRO A 2 8.98 -7.01 22.79
CA PRO A 2 9.85 -7.40 21.68
C PRO A 2 11.21 -6.74 21.95
N LYS A 3 12.21 -7.57 22.25
CA LYS A 3 13.57 -7.11 22.49
C LYS A 3 14.16 -6.82 21.12
N ARG A 4 14.72 -5.62 20.88
CA ARG A 4 15.49 -5.35 19.66
C ARG A 4 16.62 -6.37 19.60
N LEU A 5 16.56 -7.26 18.60
CA LEU A 5 17.55 -8.32 18.43
C LEU A 5 18.69 -7.78 17.56
N PRO A 6 19.95 -8.11 17.87
CA PRO A 6 21.06 -7.77 16.99
C PRO A 6 20.83 -8.30 15.56
N GLY A 7 20.99 -7.46 14.56
CA GLY A 7 20.72 -7.72 13.14
C GLY A 7 19.24 -7.65 12.73
N SER A 8 18.33 -7.24 13.62
CA SER A 8 16.91 -7.06 13.29
C SER A 8 16.64 -5.70 12.66
N ARG A 9 15.56 -5.58 11.87
CA ARG A 9 15.15 -4.29 11.27
C ARG A 9 14.77 -3.27 12.35
N GLU A 10 14.29 -3.76 13.48
CA GLU A 10 13.88 -2.97 14.64
C GLU A 10 15.08 -2.40 15.41
N GLU A 11 16.27 -2.98 15.26
CA GLU A 11 17.51 -2.47 15.87
C GLU A 11 17.84 -1.06 15.36
N ASP A 12 17.83 -0.88 14.05
CA ASP A 12 18.19 0.38 13.37
C ASP A 12 17.03 1.41 13.33
N SER A 13 15.85 1.07 13.87
CA SER A 13 14.68 1.95 13.81
C SER A 13 14.76 3.11 14.80
N TRP A 14 14.40 4.30 14.31
CA TRP A 14 14.28 5.53 15.10
C TRP A 14 12.94 5.63 15.85
N LEU A 15 12.07 4.64 15.69
CA LEU A 15 10.76 4.60 16.34
C LEU A 15 10.88 4.14 17.79
N SER A 16 10.02 4.69 18.65
CA SER A 16 9.84 4.18 20.01
C SER A 16 9.25 2.77 20.00
N GLU A 17 9.45 2.00 21.07
CA GLU A 17 8.85 0.67 21.25
C GLU A 17 7.32 0.70 21.09
N ARG A 18 6.67 1.76 21.57
CA ARG A 18 5.22 1.96 21.44
C ARG A 18 4.80 2.14 19.98
N GLN A 19 5.59 2.88 19.20
CA GLN A 19 5.33 3.08 17.77
C GLN A 19 5.56 1.77 17.00
N LEU A 20 6.66 1.06 17.27
CA LEU A 20 6.94 -0.24 16.66
C LEU A 20 5.83 -1.27 16.92
N ALA A 21 5.33 -1.35 18.16
CA ALA A 21 4.22 -2.22 18.51
C ALA A 21 2.90 -1.88 17.79
N GLY A 22 2.75 -0.65 17.30
CA GLY A 22 1.59 -0.20 16.53
C GLY A 22 1.70 -0.43 15.02
N LEU A 23 2.82 -0.98 14.54
CA LEU A 23 3.05 -1.22 13.12
C LEU A 23 2.76 -2.67 12.74
N LYS A 24 2.36 -2.84 11.47
CA LYS A 24 2.34 -4.13 10.77
C LYS A 24 3.31 -4.04 9.61
N ARG A 25 3.81 -5.19 9.16
CA ARG A 25 4.65 -5.23 7.95
C ARG A 25 3.83 -4.76 6.75
N ALA A 26 4.46 -4.03 5.82
CA ALA A 26 3.77 -3.43 4.68
C ALA A 26 3.04 -4.48 3.81
N ASP A 27 3.67 -5.64 3.60
CA ASP A 27 3.11 -6.80 2.87
C ASP A 27 1.92 -7.46 3.58
N GLN A 28 1.76 -7.22 4.88
CA GLN A 28 0.64 -7.72 5.69
C GLN A 28 -0.44 -6.66 5.93
N ALA A 29 -0.08 -5.38 5.80
CA ALA A 29 -0.99 -4.26 5.99
C ALA A 29 -1.79 -3.91 4.72
N ASP A 30 -1.24 -4.19 3.54
CA ASP A 30 -1.93 -3.99 2.26
C ASP A 30 -2.93 -5.13 1.98
N GLU A 31 -4.19 -4.90 2.34
CA GLU A 31 -5.30 -5.83 2.09
C GLU A 31 -5.69 -5.92 0.61
N LEU A 32 -5.45 -4.86 -0.18
CA LEU A 32 -5.80 -4.81 -1.59
C LEU A 32 -4.80 -5.59 -2.45
N GLY A 33 -3.52 -5.56 -2.06
CA GLY A 33 -2.39 -6.05 -2.86
C GLY A 33 -2.09 -5.10 -4.01
N SER A 34 -2.17 -3.79 -3.76
CA SER A 34 -1.93 -2.76 -4.75
C SER A 34 -0.43 -2.71 -5.12
N PRO A 35 -0.08 -2.54 -6.41
CA PRO A 35 1.32 -2.37 -6.81
C PRO A 35 1.91 -1.01 -6.36
N VAL A 36 1.06 -0.04 -5.98
CA VAL A 36 1.46 1.25 -5.40
C VAL A 36 0.82 1.42 -4.03
N PRO A 37 1.60 1.73 -2.98
CA PRO A 37 1.05 2.02 -1.66
C PRO A 37 0.11 3.22 -1.69
N THR A 38 -1.09 3.02 -1.16
CA THR A 38 -2.10 4.07 -0.97
C THR A 38 -1.97 4.73 0.40
N GLN A 39 -0.98 4.34 1.21
CA GLN A 39 -0.60 4.98 2.46
C GLN A 39 0.93 5.05 2.53
N VAL A 40 1.43 6.05 3.25
CA VAL A 40 2.85 6.15 3.57
C VAL A 40 3.31 4.90 4.34
N VAL A 41 4.38 4.26 3.87
CA VAL A 41 4.99 3.08 4.51
C VAL A 41 6.23 3.52 5.28
N SER A 42 6.34 3.16 6.55
CA SER A 42 7.53 3.47 7.34
C SER A 42 8.75 2.69 6.85
N ASN A 43 9.87 3.38 6.70
CA ASN A 43 11.20 2.79 6.52
C ASN A 43 11.91 2.54 7.87
N GLY A 44 11.26 2.82 9.00
CA GLY A 44 11.86 2.77 10.34
C GLY A 44 12.32 4.13 10.89
N GLU A 45 12.29 5.21 10.10
CA GLU A 45 12.71 6.56 10.51
C GLU A 45 11.55 7.44 10.97
N TYR A 46 10.35 7.20 10.45
CA TYR A 46 9.14 7.96 10.77
C TYR A 46 7.92 7.07 10.98
N PHE A 47 7.01 7.51 11.85
CA PHE A 47 5.72 6.84 12.02
C PHE A 47 4.81 7.22 10.84
N PRO A 48 4.18 6.25 10.17
CA PRO A 48 3.41 6.53 8.97
C PRO A 48 2.18 7.36 9.33
N LEU A 49 1.91 8.40 8.53
CA LEU A 49 0.68 9.15 8.66
C LEU A 49 -0.52 8.26 8.31
N PRO A 50 -1.69 8.48 8.92
CA PRO A 50 -2.92 7.83 8.50
C PRO A 50 -3.22 8.12 7.03
N GLN A 51 -3.87 7.17 6.36
CA GLN A 51 -4.33 7.34 5.00
C GLN A 51 -5.29 8.54 4.87
N THR A 52 -5.02 9.45 3.93
CA THR A 52 -5.88 10.61 3.64
C THR A 52 -7.18 10.20 2.95
N LEU A 53 -8.15 11.11 2.88
CA LEU A 53 -9.41 10.86 2.17
C LEU A 53 -9.19 10.59 0.67
N GLN A 54 -8.31 11.36 0.04
CA GLN A 54 -7.94 11.17 -1.36
C GLN A 54 -7.21 9.85 -1.58
N GLN A 55 -6.29 9.48 -0.68
CA GLN A 55 -5.61 8.18 -0.72
C GLN A 55 -6.59 6.99 -0.62
N ARG A 56 -7.60 7.09 0.26
CA ARG A 56 -8.71 6.11 0.33
C ARG A 56 -9.50 6.04 -0.97
N GLN A 57 -9.76 7.18 -1.60
CA GLN A 57 -10.45 7.24 -2.91
C GLN A 57 -9.62 6.54 -3.99
N VAL A 58 -8.30 6.74 -4.02
CA VAL A 58 -7.41 6.02 -4.95
C VAL A 58 -7.49 4.52 -4.71
N GLU A 59 -7.41 4.06 -3.46
CA GLU A 59 -7.48 2.62 -3.13
C GLU A 59 -8.79 1.98 -3.60
N LEU A 60 -9.93 2.62 -3.32
CA LEU A 60 -11.23 2.19 -3.79
C LEU A 60 -11.26 2.11 -5.32
N ARG A 61 -10.71 3.13 -5.98
CA ARG A 61 -10.72 3.19 -7.44
C ARG A 61 -9.84 2.14 -8.09
N ILE A 62 -8.69 1.82 -7.49
CA ILE A 62 -7.85 0.69 -7.90
C ILE A 62 -8.64 -0.62 -7.80
N ALA A 63 -9.35 -0.84 -6.69
CA ALA A 63 -10.13 -2.05 -6.48
C ALA A 63 -11.23 -2.23 -7.54
N GLU A 64 -11.92 -1.14 -7.91
CA GLU A 64 -12.93 -1.14 -8.97
C GLU A 64 -12.35 -1.47 -10.35
N LEU A 65 -11.32 -0.73 -10.77
CA LEU A 65 -10.65 -0.92 -12.06
C LEU A 65 -10.07 -2.34 -12.18
N ALA A 66 -9.42 -2.82 -11.12
CA ALA A 66 -8.86 -4.17 -11.09
C ALA A 66 -9.94 -5.24 -11.16
N THR A 67 -11.08 -5.06 -10.47
CA THR A 67 -12.20 -6.01 -10.50
C THR A 67 -12.81 -6.11 -11.89
N GLU A 68 -13.04 -4.97 -12.54
CA GLU A 68 -13.60 -4.93 -13.89
C GLU A 68 -12.64 -5.55 -14.92
N ALA A 69 -11.38 -5.09 -14.91
CA ALA A 69 -10.39 -5.54 -15.89
C ALA A 69 -10.04 -7.03 -15.71
N SER A 70 -9.89 -7.52 -14.47
CA SER A 70 -9.57 -8.93 -14.24
C SER A 70 -10.69 -9.86 -14.73
N ARG A 71 -11.95 -9.46 -14.56
CA ARG A 71 -13.13 -10.20 -15.07
C ARG A 71 -13.12 -10.27 -16.59
N ARG A 72 -12.86 -9.14 -17.27
CA ARG A 72 -12.80 -9.09 -18.74
C ARG A 72 -11.66 -9.95 -19.30
N LEU A 73 -10.55 -10.04 -18.58
CA LEU A 73 -9.37 -10.81 -18.99
C LEU A 73 -9.38 -12.27 -18.51
N GLY A 74 -10.43 -12.71 -17.80
CA GLY A 74 -10.56 -14.09 -17.32
C GLY A 74 -9.49 -14.48 -16.27
N MET A 75 -9.04 -13.54 -15.45
CA MET A 75 -8.04 -13.80 -14.40
C MET A 75 -8.48 -13.28 -13.03
N SER A 76 -7.82 -13.75 -11.97
CA SER A 76 -8.11 -13.27 -10.61
C SER A 76 -7.66 -11.82 -10.42
N ARG A 77 -8.38 -11.07 -9.59
CA ARG A 77 -8.03 -9.68 -9.23
C ARG A 77 -6.58 -9.56 -8.73
N ARG A 78 -6.15 -10.50 -7.88
CA ARG A 78 -4.78 -10.57 -7.36
C ARG A 78 -3.75 -10.76 -8.47
N ARG A 79 -3.99 -11.65 -9.43
CA ARG A 79 -3.09 -11.86 -10.57
C ARG A 79 -3.04 -10.63 -11.47
N PHE A 80 -4.16 -9.95 -11.66
CA PHE A 80 -4.22 -8.69 -12.40
C PHE A 80 -3.40 -7.59 -11.72
N LEU A 81 -3.59 -7.37 -10.41
CA LEU A 81 -2.86 -6.36 -9.64
C LEU A 81 -1.34 -6.62 -9.61
N ALA A 82 -0.92 -7.87 -9.66
CA ALA A 82 0.50 -8.26 -9.76
C ALA A 82 1.10 -8.14 -11.18
N SER A 83 0.33 -7.64 -12.17
CA SER A 83 0.78 -7.46 -13.56
C SER A 83 0.97 -5.98 -13.91
N SER A 84 1.45 -5.69 -15.12
CA SER A 84 1.50 -4.32 -15.64
C SER A 84 0.11 -3.65 -15.70
N GLY A 85 -0.96 -4.42 -15.85
CA GLY A 85 -2.33 -3.92 -15.79
C GLY A 85 -2.71 -3.34 -14.42
N GLY A 86 -2.21 -3.93 -13.34
CA GLY A 86 -2.38 -3.41 -11.99
C GLY A 86 -1.71 -2.04 -11.82
N MET A 87 -0.48 -1.91 -12.31
CA MET A 87 0.24 -0.64 -12.29
C MET A 87 -0.49 0.43 -13.09
N ALA A 88 -0.96 0.10 -14.30
CA ALA A 88 -1.78 1.00 -15.10
C ALA A 88 -3.07 1.43 -14.37
N ALA A 89 -3.78 0.49 -13.73
CA ALA A 89 -4.97 0.80 -12.95
C ALA A 89 -4.68 1.74 -11.77
N ALA A 90 -3.55 1.56 -11.07
CA ALA A 90 -3.11 2.46 -10.01
C ALA A 90 -2.80 3.86 -10.52
N PHE A 91 -2.09 4.00 -11.64
CA PHE A 91 -1.86 5.32 -12.22
C PHE A 91 -3.13 5.96 -12.76
N ILE A 92 -4.08 5.20 -13.34
CA ILE A 92 -5.38 5.76 -13.74
C ILE A 92 -6.18 6.22 -12.52
N ALA A 93 -6.21 5.42 -11.45
CA ALA A 93 -6.90 5.76 -10.21
C ALA A 93 -6.31 6.98 -9.51
N MET A 94 -4.98 7.04 -9.42
CA MET A 94 -4.29 8.27 -9.05
C MET A 94 -4.80 9.36 -9.98
N ASN A 95 -4.75 9.10 -11.31
CA ASN A 95 -5.19 10.03 -12.34
C ASN A 95 -6.66 10.48 -12.37
N GLU A 96 -7.49 10.01 -11.45
CA GLU A 96 -8.86 10.52 -11.31
C GLU A 96 -9.04 11.35 -10.04
N VAL A 97 -8.14 11.22 -9.05
CA VAL A 97 -8.29 11.81 -7.71
C VAL A 97 -7.53 13.14 -7.49
N PHE A 98 -6.24 13.25 -7.82
CA PHE A 98 -5.36 14.44 -7.62
C PHE A 98 -5.13 15.48 -8.79
N GLY A 99 -5.78 15.43 -9.97
CA GLY A 99 -5.44 16.18 -11.21
C GLY A 99 -4.22 15.72 -12.07
N ARG A 100 -4.30 15.82 -13.42
CA ARG A 100 -3.35 15.25 -14.44
C ARG A 100 -1.88 15.21 -13.99
N PHE A 101 -1.25 14.02 -14.10
CA PHE A 101 0.12 13.72 -13.65
C PHE A 101 0.39 13.65 -12.14
N PHE A 102 -0.63 13.89 -11.30
CA PHE A 102 -0.88 13.39 -9.93
C PHE A 102 0.34 13.09 -9.05
#